data_AF-A0A8T6L6U9-F1
#
_entry.id   AF-A0A8T6L6U9-F1
#
_cell.length_a   1.000
_cell.length_b   1.000
_cell.length_c   1.000
_cell.angle_alpha   90.00
_cell.angle_beta   90.00
_cell.angle_gamma   90.00
#
_symmetry.space_group_name_H-M   'P 1'
#
loop_
_entity.id
_entity.type
_entity.pdbx_description
1 polymer ?
#
loop_
_entity_poly.entity_id
_entity_poly.type
_entity_poly.pdbx_seq_one_letter_code
_entity_poly.pdbx_strand_id
1 'polypeptide(L)'
;MSLLLAALMPTAFADLSRLRLPEGFSIRILSAEAPDARQMALSADGTLFVGTRRHGDVYAIPNALTVQPPEVLTLASGLKLPNGVALDGVDLYVAEVNRILRFPNIQVWVDAGDKSQARYELVTDQLPDKTHHGWKYIKFGP
;
A
#
# COMPACT_ATOMS: atom_id res chain seq x y z
N MET A 1 -13.80 -1.12 -37.79
CA MET A 1 -14.31 -2.05 -36.77
C MET A 1 -13.13 -2.48 -35.92
N SER A 2 -12.78 -1.71 -34.90
CA SER A 2 -11.62 -2.01 -34.04
C SER A 2 -11.95 -3.19 -33.14
N LEU A 3 -11.21 -4.29 -33.28
CA LEU A 3 -11.20 -5.36 -32.29
C LEU A 3 -10.41 -4.89 -31.08
N LEU A 4 -11.11 -4.60 -29.98
CA LEU A 4 -10.50 -4.47 -28.67
C LEU A 4 -10.22 -5.90 -28.16
N LEU A 5 -8.97 -6.33 -28.22
CA LEU A 5 -8.56 -7.60 -27.61
C LEU A 5 -8.44 -7.36 -26.10
N ALA A 6 -9.54 -7.56 -25.36
CA ALA A 6 -9.50 -7.62 -23.91
C ALA A 6 -8.74 -8.91 -23.52
N ALA A 7 -7.45 -8.78 -23.24
CA ALA A 7 -6.72 -9.86 -22.60
C ALA A 7 -7.30 -10.05 -21.20
N LEU A 8 -8.11 -11.11 -21.01
CA LEU A 8 -8.39 -11.64 -19.68
C LEU A 8 -7.06 -12.16 -19.13
N MET A 9 -6.32 -11.28 -18.44
CA MET A 9 -5.27 -11.74 -17.53
C MET A 9 -5.97 -12.58 -16.45
N PRO A 10 -5.63 -13.86 -16.28
CA PRO A 10 -6.21 -14.64 -15.21
C PRO A 10 -5.76 -13.99 -13.90
N THR A 11 -6.72 -13.41 -13.17
CA THR A 11 -6.53 -13.10 -11.76
C THR A 11 -6.27 -14.43 -11.08
N ALA A 12 -5.00 -14.71 -10.77
CA ALA A 12 -4.65 -15.82 -9.90
C ALA A 12 -5.22 -15.50 -8.52
N PHE A 13 -6.47 -15.93 -8.29
CA PHE A 13 -7.07 -15.87 -6.96
C PHE A 13 -6.25 -16.78 -6.04
N ALA A 14 -5.89 -16.26 -4.87
CA ALA A 14 -5.20 -17.05 -3.87
C ALA A 14 -6.06 -18.26 -3.49
N ASP A 15 -5.55 -19.46 -3.73
CA ASP A 15 -6.21 -20.70 -3.31
C ASP A 15 -6.00 -20.90 -1.80
N LEU A 16 -6.95 -20.40 -1.01
CA LEU A 16 -6.94 -20.51 0.44
C LEU A 16 -7.04 -21.95 0.93
N SER A 17 -7.52 -22.90 0.11
CA SER A 17 -7.66 -24.31 0.51
C SER A 17 -6.31 -24.98 0.81
N ARG A 18 -5.21 -24.38 0.35
CA ARG A 18 -3.84 -24.84 0.59
C ARG A 18 -3.27 -24.39 1.94
N LEU A 19 -3.97 -23.48 2.65
CA LEU A 19 -3.55 -22.98 3.95
C LEU A 19 -4.19 -23.81 5.06
N ARG A 20 -3.39 -24.16 6.08
CA ARG A 20 -3.89 -24.79 7.31
C ARG A 20 -3.88 -23.74 8.43
N LEU A 21 -5.03 -23.53 9.05
CA LEU A 21 -5.17 -22.60 10.17
C LEU A 21 -5.26 -23.38 11.48
N PRO A 22 -4.70 -22.85 12.58
CA PRO A 22 -4.99 -23.36 13.92
C PRO A 22 -6.50 -23.25 14.23
N GLU A 23 -6.96 -24.06 15.19
CA GLU A 23 -8.35 -24.00 15.66
C GLU A 23 -8.72 -22.59 16.15
N GLY A 24 -9.92 -22.13 15.82
CA GLY A 24 -10.42 -20.80 16.17
C GLY A 24 -9.96 -19.67 15.25
N PHE A 25 -9.13 -19.93 14.24
CA PHE A 25 -8.69 -18.92 13.26
C PHE A 25 -9.45 -19.03 11.94
N SER A 26 -9.69 -17.88 11.33
CA SER A 26 -10.24 -17.74 9.97
C SER A 26 -9.37 -16.83 9.12
N ILE A 27 -9.34 -17.08 7.81
CA ILE A 27 -8.67 -16.21 6.84
C ILE A 27 -9.62 -15.87 5.70
N ARG A 28 -9.46 -14.67 5.12
CA ARG A 28 -10.14 -14.24 3.91
C ARG A 28 -9.18 -13.44 3.04
N ILE A 29 -9.45 -13.41 1.74
CA ILE A 29 -8.84 -12.42 0.85
C ILE A 29 -9.43 -11.06 1.22
N LEU A 30 -8.57 -10.09 1.53
CA LEU A 30 -8.99 -8.72 1.80
C LEU A 30 -9.37 -8.01 0.49
N SER A 31 -8.41 -7.95 -0.44
CA SER A 31 -8.59 -7.42 -1.79
C SER A 31 -7.51 -8.01 -2.72
N ALA A 32 -7.80 -8.12 -4.01
CA ALA A 32 -6.84 -8.42 -5.06
C ALA A 32 -6.39 -7.16 -5.84
N GLU A 33 -6.90 -5.99 -5.47
CA GLU A 33 -6.73 -4.72 -6.19
C GLU A 33 -5.50 -3.91 -5.71
N ALA A 34 -4.67 -4.49 -4.84
CA ALA A 34 -3.40 -3.92 -4.39
C ALA A 34 -2.21 -4.77 -4.91
N PRO A 35 -1.91 -4.74 -6.21
CA PRO A 35 -0.83 -5.54 -6.79
C PRO A 35 0.54 -5.15 -6.21
N ASP A 36 1.43 -6.12 -6.13
CA ASP A 36 2.80 -5.95 -5.60
C ASP A 36 2.85 -5.36 -4.17
N ALA A 37 1.80 -5.59 -3.38
CA ALA A 37 1.72 -5.22 -1.97
C ALA A 37 2.96 -5.67 -1.18
N ARG A 38 3.43 -4.79 -0.30
CA ARG A 38 4.59 -5.01 0.59
C ARG A 38 4.23 -4.64 2.02
N GLN A 39 4.97 -3.71 2.63
CA GLN A 39 4.72 -3.35 4.01
C GLN A 39 3.31 -2.76 4.14
N MET A 40 2.67 -3.04 5.27
CA MET A 40 1.37 -2.49 5.62
C MET A 40 1.43 -1.77 6.96
N ALA A 41 0.63 -0.71 7.11
CA ALA A 41 0.42 0.01 8.37
C ALA A 41 -1.08 0.25 8.56
N LEU A 42 -1.63 -0.16 9.70
CA LEU A 42 -3.05 0.02 10.04
C LEU A 42 -3.18 1.23 10.97
N SER A 43 -3.96 2.23 10.59
CA SER A 43 -4.29 3.37 11.45
C SER A 43 -5.35 3.02 12.48
N ALA A 44 -5.47 3.88 13.50
CA ALA A 44 -6.48 3.73 14.55
C ALA A 44 -7.92 3.81 14.04
N ASP A 45 -8.16 4.52 12.93
CA ASP A 45 -9.47 4.61 12.27
C ASP A 45 -9.79 3.43 11.33
N GLY A 46 -8.88 2.45 11.21
CA GLY A 46 -9.10 1.24 10.43
C GLY A 46 -8.71 1.34 8.95
N THR A 47 -8.04 2.42 8.53
CA THR A 47 -7.42 2.50 7.20
C THR A 47 -6.13 1.68 7.15
N LEU A 48 -6.02 0.78 6.17
CA LEU A 48 -4.80 0.03 5.92
C LEU A 48 -4.02 0.69 4.77
N PHE A 49 -2.83 1.20 5.09
CA PHE A 49 -1.89 1.72 4.09
C PHE A 49 -0.96 0.62 3.62
N VAL A 50 -0.71 0.55 2.31
CA VAL A 50 0.04 -0.54 1.68
C VAL A 50 1.09 0.04 0.74
N GLY A 51 2.37 -0.18 1.03
CA GLY A 51 3.46 0.13 0.12
C GLY A 51 3.57 -0.91 -1.00
N THR A 52 4.23 -0.55 -2.10
CA THR A 52 4.51 -1.47 -3.21
C THR A 52 6.00 -1.51 -3.55
N ARG A 53 6.41 -2.45 -4.40
CA ARG A 53 7.80 -2.49 -4.90
C ARG A 53 7.90 -1.90 -6.30
N ARG A 54 7.83 -2.74 -7.33
CA ARG A 54 8.02 -2.34 -8.73
C ARG A 54 6.82 -1.59 -9.29
N HIS A 55 5.64 -1.75 -8.68
CA HIS A 55 4.45 -1.04 -9.12
C HIS A 55 4.55 0.48 -8.90
N GLY A 56 5.19 0.91 -7.82
CA GLY A 56 5.49 2.33 -7.59
C GLY A 56 4.34 3.12 -6.96
N ASP A 57 3.29 2.42 -6.51
CA ASP A 57 2.15 3.01 -5.84
C ASP A 57 2.21 2.85 -4.32
N VAL A 58 1.41 3.67 -3.64
CA VAL A 58 1.00 3.46 -2.25
C VAL A 58 -0.51 3.45 -2.21
N TYR A 59 -1.09 2.39 -1.64
CA TYR A 59 -2.54 2.24 -1.53
C TYR A 59 -3.04 2.61 -0.13
N ALA A 60 -4.29 3.05 -0.05
CA ALA A 60 -5.09 3.04 1.18
C ALA A 60 -6.33 2.19 0.99
N ILE A 61 -6.67 1.43 2.03
CA ILE A 61 -7.87 0.62 2.10
C ILE A 61 -8.64 1.09 3.34
N PRO A 62 -9.53 2.09 3.21
CA PRO A 62 -10.34 2.54 4.34
C PRO A 62 -11.24 1.40 4.83
N ASN A 63 -11.49 1.35 6.15
CA ASN A 63 -12.37 0.35 6.75
C ASN A 63 -11.98 -1.11 6.41
N ALA A 64 -10.68 -1.40 6.26
CA ALA A 64 -10.18 -2.67 5.72
C ALA A 64 -10.72 -3.91 6.46
N LEU A 65 -11.01 -3.76 7.75
CA LEU A 65 -11.49 -4.86 8.59
C LEU A 65 -13.00 -4.91 8.77
N THR A 66 -13.74 -3.87 8.36
CA THR A 66 -15.16 -3.69 8.65
C THR A 66 -16.06 -3.62 7.42
N VAL A 67 -15.52 -3.32 6.24
CA VAL A 67 -16.28 -3.23 4.97
C VAL A 67 -15.87 -4.36 4.01
N GLN A 68 -16.85 -4.92 3.29
CA GLN A 68 -16.63 -5.98 2.31
C GLN A 68 -17.56 -5.87 1.08
N PRO A 69 -17.02 -5.81 -0.16
CA PRO A 69 -15.60 -5.67 -0.48
C PRO A 69 -15.08 -4.28 -0.04
N PRO A 70 -13.84 -4.19 0.47
CA PRO A 70 -13.26 -2.90 0.78
C PRO A 70 -12.92 -2.15 -0.51
N GLU A 71 -12.95 -0.82 -0.42
CA GLU A 71 -12.44 0.06 -1.47
C GLU A 71 -10.89 0.10 -1.41
N VAL A 72 -10.24 0.15 -2.57
CA VAL A 72 -8.78 0.33 -2.66
C VAL A 72 -8.50 1.63 -3.39
N LEU A 73 -7.85 2.56 -2.69
CA LEU A 73 -7.50 3.88 -3.18
C LEU A 73 -6.01 3.94 -3.51
N THR A 74 -5.65 4.53 -4.64
CA THR A 74 -4.25 4.87 -4.94
C THR A 74 -3.93 6.26 -4.39
N LEU A 75 -3.13 6.33 -3.33
CA LEU A 75 -2.74 7.59 -2.66
C LEU A 75 -1.56 8.29 -3.32
N ALA A 76 -0.66 7.53 -3.91
CA ALA A 76 0.51 8.06 -4.59
C ALA A 76 0.93 7.06 -5.66
N SER A 77 1.43 7.58 -6.78
CA SER A 77 1.94 6.79 -7.90
C SER A 77 3.26 7.35 -8.41
N GLY A 78 3.99 6.52 -9.15
CA GLY A 78 5.26 6.90 -9.76
C GLY A 78 6.41 7.05 -8.76
N LEU A 79 6.28 6.46 -7.57
CA LEU A 79 7.35 6.41 -6.58
C LEU A 79 8.36 5.29 -6.91
N LYS A 80 9.60 5.48 -6.50
CA LYS A 80 10.73 4.57 -6.74
C LYS A 80 10.88 3.56 -5.62
N LEU A 81 10.27 2.38 -5.80
CA LEU A 81 10.29 1.28 -4.83
C LEU A 81 9.74 1.69 -3.45
N PRO A 82 8.50 2.20 -3.34
CA PRO A 82 7.89 2.68 -2.09
C PRO A 82 7.46 1.52 -1.17
N ASN A 83 8.43 0.67 -0.81
CA ASN A 83 8.17 -0.59 -0.13
C ASN A 83 7.74 -0.38 1.33
N GLY A 84 8.34 0.60 1.99
CA GLY A 84 8.15 0.83 3.42
C GLY A 84 7.08 1.86 3.69
N VAL A 85 6.16 1.55 4.60
CA VAL A 85 5.13 2.48 5.09
C VAL A 85 5.04 2.41 6.61
N ALA A 86 4.91 3.56 7.27
CA ALA A 86 4.70 3.64 8.71
C ALA A 86 3.85 4.86 9.06
N LEU A 87 3.12 4.79 10.17
CA LEU A 87 2.35 5.91 10.71
C LEU A 87 3.07 6.49 11.93
N ASP A 88 3.05 7.81 12.03
CA ASP A 88 3.36 8.55 13.27
C ASP A 88 2.29 9.62 13.47
N GLY A 89 1.51 9.47 14.55
CA GLY A 89 0.29 10.25 14.76
C GLY A 89 -0.68 10.14 13.58
N VAL A 90 -0.92 11.27 12.90
CA VAL A 90 -1.84 11.41 11.76
C VAL A 90 -1.12 11.39 10.41
N ASP A 91 0.19 11.19 10.41
CA ASP A 91 1.02 11.28 9.21
C ASP A 91 1.44 9.91 8.72
N LEU A 92 1.46 9.75 7.40
CA LEU A 92 2.00 8.56 6.74
C LEU A 92 3.42 8.84 6.25
N TYR A 93 4.34 7.98 6.61
CA TYR A 93 5.71 7.98 6.11
C TYR A 93 5.88 6.88 5.08
N VAL A 94 6.48 7.22 3.95
CA VAL A 94 6.77 6.29 2.84
C VAL A 94 8.27 6.29 2.57
N ALA A 95 8.87 5.10 2.62
CA ALA A 95 10.28 4.90 2.31
C ALA A 95 10.43 4.35 0.88
N GLU A 96 10.86 5.23 -0.03
CA GLU A 96 11.41 4.85 -1.32
C GLU A 96 12.83 4.31 -1.15
N VAL A 97 13.40 3.77 -2.23
CA VAL A 97 14.78 3.27 -2.19
C VAL A 97 15.79 4.33 -1.72
N ASN A 98 15.64 5.57 -2.20
CA ASN A 98 16.60 6.66 -2.04
C ASN A 98 16.11 7.82 -1.17
N ARG A 99 14.86 7.82 -0.70
CA ARG A 99 14.30 8.92 0.08
C ARG A 99 13.17 8.50 1.00
N ILE A 100 12.88 9.34 1.99
CA ILE A 100 11.73 9.21 2.88
C ILE A 100 10.81 10.42 2.64
N LEU A 101 9.54 10.12 2.40
CA LEU A 101 8.48 11.09 2.22
C LEU A 101 7.55 11.06 3.44
N ARG A 102 7.02 12.21 3.84
CA ARG A 102 5.96 12.34 4.84
C ARG A 102 4.73 12.90 4.17
N PHE A 103 3.60 12.24 4.32
CA PHE A 103 2.28 12.71 3.89
C PHE A 103 1.55 13.21 5.13
N PRO A 104 1.53 14.53 5.37
CA PRO A 104 0.94 15.08 6.58
C PRO A 104 -0.58 14.94 6.55
N ASN A 105 -1.17 14.62 7.71
CA ASN A 105 -2.61 14.46 7.89
C ASN A 105 -3.23 13.59 6.78
N ILE A 106 -2.72 12.34 6.68
CA ILE A 106 -3.05 11.45 5.57
C ILE A 106 -4.53 11.12 5.50
N GLN A 107 -5.32 11.28 6.56
CA GLN A 107 -6.74 10.97 6.51
C GLN A 107 -7.51 11.93 5.59
N VAL A 108 -7.10 13.20 5.50
CA VAL A 108 -7.67 14.16 4.54
C VAL A 108 -7.53 13.62 3.12
N TRP A 109 -6.36 13.06 2.81
CA TRP A 109 -6.06 12.01 1.81
C TRP A 109 -7.19 11.09 1.40
N VAL A 110 -7.49 10.19 2.32
CA VAL A 110 -8.38 9.05 2.16
C VAL A 110 -9.83 9.52 2.00
N ASP A 111 -10.27 10.48 2.80
CA ASP A 111 -11.67 10.93 2.83
C ASP A 111 -12.17 11.56 1.52
N ALA A 112 -11.27 12.01 0.64
CA ALA A 112 -11.66 12.61 -0.63
C ALA A 112 -11.60 11.65 -1.85
N GLY A 113 -11.35 10.36 -1.65
CA GLY A 113 -11.85 9.30 -2.54
C GLY A 113 -11.01 8.89 -3.76
N ASP A 114 -10.19 9.73 -4.39
CA ASP A 114 -9.14 9.26 -5.34
C ASP A 114 -8.08 10.35 -5.55
N LYS A 115 -6.84 10.02 -5.21
CA LYS A 115 -5.83 11.00 -4.82
C LYS A 115 -4.46 10.62 -5.33
N SER A 116 -4.35 10.26 -6.60
CA SER A 116 -3.08 9.96 -7.30
C SER A 116 -1.95 10.99 -7.16
N GLN A 117 -2.12 12.07 -6.39
CA GLN A 117 -1.12 13.08 -6.02
C GLN A 117 -1.29 13.56 -4.55
N ALA A 118 -1.48 12.66 -3.58
CA ALA A 118 -1.41 13.07 -2.18
C ALA A 118 -0.11 13.83 -1.93
N ARG A 119 -0.20 15.01 -1.31
CA ARG A 119 0.95 15.89 -1.13
C ARG A 119 1.86 15.31 -0.06
N TYR A 120 3.15 15.36 -0.33
CA TYR A 120 4.19 14.92 0.60
C TYR A 120 5.24 16.00 0.81
N GLU A 121 5.91 15.90 1.95
CA GLU A 121 7.10 16.62 2.34
C GLU A 121 8.30 15.66 2.24
N LEU A 122 9.43 16.15 1.70
CA LEU A 122 10.67 15.39 1.71
C LEU A 122 11.27 15.42 3.12
N VAL A 123 11.43 14.26 3.74
CA VAL A 123 12.11 14.13 5.03
C VAL A 123 13.63 14.06 4.82
N THR A 124 14.06 13.19 3.90
CA THR A 124 15.46 13.07 3.48
C THR A 124 15.55 12.34 2.14
N ASP A 125 16.52 12.70 1.32
CA ASP A 125 16.92 12.02 0.07
C ASP A 125 18.36 11.51 0.11
N GLN A 126 18.95 11.46 1.31
CA GLN A 126 20.34 11.08 1.53
C GLN A 126 20.54 9.56 1.66
N LEU A 127 19.56 8.77 1.21
CA LEU A 127 19.66 7.31 1.25
C LEU A 127 20.34 6.77 -0.03
N PRO A 128 21.06 5.65 0.06
CA PRO A 128 21.60 4.98 -1.13
C PRO A 128 20.50 4.64 -2.15
N ASP A 129 20.78 4.78 -3.43
CA ASP A 129 19.80 4.69 -4.51
C ASP A 129 19.83 3.38 -5.32
N LYS A 130 20.76 2.48 -4.99
CA LYS A 130 20.90 1.15 -5.61
C LYS A 130 19.64 0.32 -5.38
N THR A 131 19.08 -0.22 -6.46
CA THR A 131 17.80 -0.94 -6.41
C THR A 131 17.94 -2.42 -6.03
N HIS A 132 19.11 -3.03 -6.27
CA HIS A 132 19.37 -4.42 -5.91
C HIS A 132 19.46 -4.56 -4.38
N HIS A 133 18.44 -5.18 -3.77
CA HIS A 133 18.26 -5.29 -2.32
C HIS A 133 18.17 -3.94 -1.56
N GLY A 134 17.88 -2.84 -2.28
CA GLY A 134 17.85 -1.52 -1.67
C GLY A 134 16.49 -1.07 -1.13
N TRP A 135 15.43 -1.86 -1.32
CA TRP A 135 14.09 -1.50 -0.83
C TRP A 135 14.11 -1.32 0.70
N LYS A 136 13.36 -0.33 1.18
CA LYS A 136 13.38 0.04 2.59
C LYS A 136 12.16 -0.50 3.33
N TYR A 137 12.38 -0.92 4.56
CA TYR A 137 11.36 -1.09 5.59
C TYR A 137 11.49 0.11 6.53
N ILE A 138 10.37 0.63 7.03
CA ILE A 138 10.37 1.76 7.98
C ILE A 138 9.37 1.49 9.11
N LYS A 139 9.71 1.86 10.34
CA LYS A 139 8.83 1.75 11.50
C LYS A 139 9.25 2.79 12.54
N PHE A 140 8.28 3.34 13.26
CA PHE A 140 8.53 4.07 14.50
C PHE A 140 8.64 3.08 15.66
N GLY A 141 9.74 3.19 16.42
CA GLY A 141 9.98 2.40 17.62
C GLY A 141 9.56 3.17 18.89
N PRO A 142 9.36 2.46 20.01
CA PRO A 142 9.39 3.07 21.34
C PRO A 142 10.79 3.60 21.70
#